data_AF-A0A3S0V2K7-F1
#
_entry.id   AF-A0A3S0V2K7-F1
#
_cell.length_a   1.000
_cell.length_b   1.000
_cell.length_c   1.000
_cell.angle_alpha   90.00
_cell.angle_beta   90.00
_cell.angle_gamma   90.00
#
_symmetry.space_group_name_H-M   'P 1'
#
loop_
_entity.id
_entity.type
_entity.pdbx_description
1 polymer ?
#
loop_
_entity_poly.entity_id
_entity_poly.type
_entity_poly.pdbx_seq_one_letter_code
_entity_poly.pdbx_strand_id
1 'polypeptide(L)'
;MDRLARSLSHLLEVIERVEAVGAHFKSLRDPIDTSTPQGKFALQVLGAAAELERALIRERTKAGLRAAKARGRVGGNPALKRHDPEAIAQLSAIRDRRYMADLLASMAAWLPKVRALRPTSSWGKVANSLGRLGSPDRPWTADRLSRAVRRLVAEGLAEPALIDPAPRKPPKDDILLVIAGIKGADPEISLRTIAARLEDLRIRTPRGGTTWSASSVKNLLDRAKEQGLMQEAEAT
;
A
#
# COMPACT_ATOMS: atom_id res chain seq x y z
N MET A 1 -28.64 -24.67 11.61
CA MET A 1 -28.00 -23.82 10.58
C MET A 1 -27.02 -22.78 11.14
N ASP A 2 -27.25 -22.22 12.32
CA ASP A 2 -26.39 -21.20 12.97
C ASP A 2 -24.92 -21.60 13.22
N ARG A 3 -24.62 -22.91 13.16
CA ARG A 3 -23.26 -23.44 13.30
C ARG A 3 -22.43 -23.38 12.01
N LEU A 4 -23.08 -23.29 10.85
CA LEU A 4 -22.40 -23.29 9.54
C LEU A 4 -22.21 -21.86 9.00
N ALA A 5 -23.14 -20.96 9.28
CA ALA A 5 -23.12 -19.62 8.72
C ALA A 5 -23.73 -18.57 9.64
N ARG A 6 -23.19 -17.35 9.59
CA ARG A 6 -23.64 -16.19 10.39
C ARG A 6 -24.86 -15.47 9.80
N SER A 7 -25.31 -15.89 8.62
CA SER A 7 -26.50 -15.37 7.93
C SER A 7 -26.96 -16.35 6.84
N LEU A 8 -28.21 -16.26 6.39
CA LEU A 8 -28.70 -17.13 5.31
C LEU A 8 -27.97 -16.90 3.98
N SER A 9 -27.56 -15.67 3.66
CA SER A 9 -26.72 -15.42 2.47
C SER A 9 -25.39 -16.14 2.57
N HIS A 10 -24.75 -16.09 3.74
CA HIS A 10 -23.49 -16.79 3.95
C HIS A 10 -23.69 -18.32 3.90
N LEU A 11 -24.86 -18.83 4.33
CA LEU A 11 -25.21 -20.25 4.19
C LEU A 11 -25.32 -20.65 2.72
N LEU A 12 -26.02 -19.87 1.90
CA LEU A 12 -26.15 -20.13 0.47
C LEU A 12 -24.79 -20.09 -0.24
N GLU A 13 -23.95 -19.10 0.04
CA GLU A 13 -22.58 -19.02 -0.51
C GLU A 13 -21.71 -20.22 -0.10
N VAL A 14 -21.87 -20.73 1.13
CA VAL A 14 -21.16 -21.94 1.57
C VAL A 14 -21.68 -23.16 0.81
N ILE A 15 -22.99 -23.29 0.64
CA ILE A 15 -23.59 -24.42 -0.07
C ILE A 15 -23.23 -24.41 -1.55
N GLU A 16 -23.24 -23.25 -2.23
CA GLU A 16 -22.79 -23.13 -3.63
C GLU A 16 -21.34 -23.60 -3.80
N ARG A 17 -20.46 -23.27 -2.85
CA ARG A 17 -19.07 -23.75 -2.86
C ARG A 17 -18.96 -25.25 -2.66
N VAL A 18 -19.83 -25.83 -1.84
CA VAL A 18 -19.89 -27.29 -1.61
C VAL A 18 -20.41 -28.02 -2.87
N GLU A 19 -21.42 -27.47 -3.54
CA GLU A 19 -21.93 -28.03 -4.79
C GLU A 19 -20.91 -27.90 -5.94
N ALA A 20 -20.14 -26.81 -6.00
CA ALA A 20 -19.12 -26.59 -7.02
C ALA A 20 -17.99 -27.65 -7.00
N VAL A 21 -17.73 -28.27 -5.83
CA VAL A 21 -16.77 -29.38 -5.69
C VAL A 21 -17.43 -30.76 -5.81
N GLY A 22 -18.70 -30.81 -6.21
CA GLY A 22 -19.44 -32.07 -6.41
C GLY A 22 -19.98 -32.71 -5.13
N ALA A 23 -20.01 -31.98 -4.02
CA ALA A 23 -20.53 -32.46 -2.74
C ALA A 23 -21.95 -31.92 -2.46
N HIS A 24 -22.66 -32.54 -1.52
CA HIS A 24 -24.02 -32.15 -1.13
C HIS A 24 -24.11 -31.77 0.34
N PHE A 25 -25.03 -30.87 0.65
CA PHE A 25 -25.32 -30.43 2.01
C PHE A 25 -26.60 -31.10 2.52
N LYS A 26 -26.50 -31.73 3.69
CA LYS A 26 -27.63 -32.30 4.42
C LYS A 26 -27.67 -31.76 5.84
N SER A 27 -28.78 -31.13 6.22
CA SER A 27 -29.02 -30.83 7.63
C SER A 27 -29.50 -32.08 8.35
N LEU A 28 -28.94 -32.34 9.53
CA LEU A 28 -29.35 -33.48 10.38
C LEU A 28 -30.64 -33.19 11.17
N ARG A 29 -31.01 -31.92 11.31
CA ARG A 29 -32.16 -31.47 12.11
C ARG A 29 -33.25 -30.82 11.29
N ASP A 30 -32.90 -30.30 10.12
CA ASP A 30 -33.82 -29.61 9.21
C ASP A 30 -34.04 -30.49 7.97
N PRO A 31 -35.22 -30.45 7.33
CA PRO A 31 -35.52 -31.24 6.14
C PRO A 31 -34.86 -30.65 4.87
N ILE A 32 -33.58 -30.30 4.95
CA ILE A 32 -32.80 -29.73 3.86
C ILE A 32 -31.73 -30.74 3.45
N ASP A 33 -31.91 -31.32 2.27
CA ASP A 33 -30.97 -32.23 1.64
C ASP A 33 -30.75 -31.84 0.17
N THR A 34 -29.63 -31.19 -0.12
CA THR A 34 -29.31 -30.70 -1.47
C THR A 34 -28.89 -31.80 -2.43
N SER A 35 -28.84 -33.07 -2.00
CA SER A 35 -28.74 -34.20 -2.93
C SER A 35 -30.07 -34.47 -3.66
N THR A 36 -31.19 -33.95 -3.14
CA THR A 36 -32.53 -34.15 -3.70
C THR A 36 -33.06 -32.90 -4.39
N PRO A 37 -33.83 -33.02 -5.50
CA PRO A 37 -34.48 -31.87 -6.13
C PRO A 37 -35.39 -31.08 -5.17
N GLN A 38 -36.08 -31.78 -4.27
CA GLN A 38 -36.98 -31.18 -3.28
C GLN A 38 -36.21 -30.34 -2.25
N GLY A 39 -35.08 -30.85 -1.74
CA GLY A 39 -34.25 -30.11 -0.80
C GLY A 39 -33.53 -28.92 -1.43
N LYS A 40 -33.12 -29.02 -2.71
CA LYS A 40 -32.62 -27.87 -3.49
C LYS A 40 -33.68 -26.79 -3.66
N PHE A 41 -34.91 -27.17 -4.03
CA PHE A 41 -36.02 -26.24 -4.15
C PHE A 41 -36.33 -25.55 -2.80
N ALA A 42 -36.43 -26.32 -1.71
CA ALA A 42 -36.66 -25.76 -0.38
C ALA A 42 -35.58 -24.76 0.03
N LEU A 43 -34.31 -25.05 -0.26
CA LEU A 43 -33.20 -24.14 -0.01
C LEU A 43 -33.31 -22.84 -0.82
N GLN A 44 -33.67 -22.92 -2.10
CA GLN A 44 -33.86 -21.74 -2.96
C GLN A 44 -35.01 -20.85 -2.48
N VAL A 45 -36.14 -21.45 -2.08
CA VAL A 45 -37.29 -20.71 -1.52
C VAL A 45 -36.90 -20.01 -0.22
N LEU A 46 -36.19 -20.70 0.68
CA LEU A 46 -35.67 -20.08 1.91
C LEU A 46 -34.72 -18.93 1.60
N GLY A 47 -33.84 -19.10 0.62
CA GLY A 47 -32.93 -18.05 0.16
C GLY A 47 -33.67 -16.82 -0.34
N ALA A 48 -34.64 -17.01 -1.25
CA ALA A 48 -35.49 -15.94 -1.77
C ALA A 48 -36.28 -15.23 -0.66
N ALA A 49 -36.79 -15.98 0.32
CA ALA A 49 -37.51 -15.41 1.47
C ALA A 49 -36.61 -14.51 2.33
N ALA A 50 -35.36 -14.89 2.62
CA ALA A 50 -34.47 -14.02 3.38
C ALA A 50 -33.95 -12.82 2.59
N GLU A 51 -33.81 -12.94 1.26
CA GLU A 51 -33.53 -11.79 0.42
C GLU A 51 -34.68 -10.78 0.45
N LEU A 52 -35.91 -11.26 0.33
CA LEU A 52 -37.11 -10.44 0.47
C LEU A 52 -37.16 -9.76 1.85
N GLU A 53 -36.92 -10.49 2.93
CA GLU A 53 -36.90 -9.92 4.28
C GLU A 53 -35.85 -8.80 4.42
N ARG A 54 -34.62 -9.01 3.92
CA ARG A 54 -33.59 -7.96 3.93
C ARG A 54 -33.98 -6.76 3.08
N ALA A 55 -34.59 -6.98 1.92
CA ALA A 55 -35.08 -5.91 1.07
C ALA A 55 -36.15 -5.08 1.80
N LEU A 56 -37.11 -5.73 2.44
CA LEU A 56 -38.17 -5.09 3.23
C LEU A 56 -37.61 -4.31 4.44
N ILE A 57 -36.62 -4.86 5.17
CA ILE A 57 -35.95 -4.13 6.26
C ILE A 57 -35.27 -2.87 5.74
N ARG A 58 -34.54 -2.97 4.62
CA ARG A 58 -33.88 -1.83 3.98
C ARG A 58 -34.90 -0.79 3.51
N GLU A 59 -35.98 -1.23 2.89
CA GLU A 59 -37.05 -0.36 2.42
C GLU A 59 -37.72 0.38 3.59
N ARG A 60 -38.10 -0.34 4.65
CA ARG A 60 -38.69 0.24 5.86
C ARG A 60 -37.74 1.24 6.52
N THR A 61 -36.45 0.92 6.60
CA THR A 61 -35.43 1.84 7.12
C THR A 61 -35.34 3.11 6.28
N LYS A 62 -35.26 2.97 4.95
CA LYS A 62 -35.23 4.12 4.03
C LYS A 62 -36.52 4.95 4.09
N ALA A 63 -37.68 4.30 4.17
CA ALA A 63 -38.96 4.97 4.35
C ALA A 63 -39.02 5.77 5.66
N GLY A 64 -38.57 5.15 6.78
CA GLY A 64 -38.46 5.82 8.07
C GLY A 64 -37.50 7.02 8.04
N LEU A 65 -36.35 6.88 7.39
CA LEU A 65 -35.39 7.99 7.20
C LEU A 65 -35.98 9.12 6.34
N ARG A 66 -36.70 8.79 5.24
CA ARG A 66 -37.39 9.78 4.40
C ARG A 66 -38.46 10.53 5.20
N ALA A 67 -39.29 9.82 5.95
CA ALA A 67 -40.33 10.43 6.79
C ALA A 67 -39.72 11.30 7.90
N ALA A 68 -38.65 10.84 8.56
CA ALA A 68 -37.93 11.63 9.55
C ALA A 68 -37.35 12.92 8.95
N LYS A 69 -36.75 12.82 7.75
CA LYS A 69 -36.23 13.99 7.02
C LYS A 69 -37.34 14.97 6.62
N ALA A 70 -38.50 14.47 6.16
CA ALA A 70 -39.66 15.30 5.85
C ALA A 70 -40.21 16.05 7.08
N ARG A 71 -40.11 15.45 8.27
CA ARG A 71 -40.39 16.09 9.56
C ARG A 71 -39.26 17.01 10.08
N GLY A 72 -38.24 17.30 9.27
CA GLY A 72 -37.13 18.17 9.64
C GLY A 72 -36.03 17.52 10.49
N ARG A 73 -36.05 16.21 10.75
CA ARG A 73 -34.98 15.55 11.51
C ARG A 73 -33.70 15.45 10.67
N VAL A 74 -32.61 16.00 11.19
CA VAL A 74 -31.30 15.97 10.54
C VAL A 74 -30.41 14.90 11.17
N GLY A 75 -30.28 13.72 10.55
CA GLY A 75 -29.55 12.56 11.11
C GLY A 75 -28.03 12.74 11.24
N GLY A 76 -27.37 12.00 12.14
CA GLY A 76 -25.94 12.14 12.48
C GLY A 76 -25.73 12.64 13.91
N ASN A 77 -24.49 12.69 14.41
CA ASN A 77 -24.19 13.18 15.76
C ASN A 77 -24.43 14.71 15.82
N PRO A 78 -25.40 15.21 16.62
CA PRO A 78 -25.70 16.64 16.70
C PRO A 78 -24.50 17.49 17.15
N ALA A 79 -23.65 16.98 18.04
CA ALA A 79 -22.49 17.71 18.53
C ALA A 79 -21.44 17.92 17.43
N LEU A 80 -21.18 16.89 16.61
CA LEU A 80 -20.27 17.03 15.46
C LEU A 80 -20.79 18.02 14.41
N LYS A 81 -22.10 18.08 14.20
CA LYS A 81 -22.70 19.05 13.27
C LYS A 81 -22.59 20.48 13.74
N ARG A 82 -22.62 20.69 15.05
CA ARG A 82 -22.38 21.99 15.67
C ARG A 82 -20.90 22.35 15.77
N HIS A 83 -20.01 21.52 15.21
CA HIS A 83 -18.56 21.66 15.34
C HIS A 83 -18.11 21.77 16.81
N ASP A 84 -18.80 21.05 17.70
CA ASP A 84 -18.48 21.02 19.12
C ASP A 84 -17.05 20.50 19.32
N PRO A 85 -16.12 21.32 19.86
CA PRO A 85 -14.74 20.94 20.05
C PRO A 85 -14.57 19.69 20.92
N GLU A 86 -15.41 19.51 21.94
CA GLU A 86 -15.32 18.36 22.84
C GLU A 86 -15.72 17.07 22.12
N ALA A 87 -16.82 17.10 21.36
CA ALA A 87 -17.26 15.94 20.60
C ALA A 87 -16.26 15.56 19.50
N ILE A 88 -15.62 16.54 18.87
CA ILE A 88 -14.55 16.31 17.89
C ILE A 88 -13.33 15.70 18.58
N ALA A 89 -12.91 16.24 19.72
CA ALA A 89 -11.78 15.74 20.49
C ALA A 89 -12.01 14.31 20.99
N GLN A 90 -13.20 14.01 21.52
CA GLN A 90 -13.58 12.66 21.94
C GLN A 90 -13.56 11.66 20.78
N LEU A 91 -14.12 12.04 19.62
CA LEU A 91 -14.09 11.18 18.44
C LEU A 91 -12.67 10.96 17.92
N SER A 92 -11.84 12.01 17.92
CA SER A 92 -10.42 11.90 17.57
C SER A 92 -9.71 10.94 18.52
N ALA A 93 -9.90 11.09 19.83
CA ALA A 93 -9.28 10.24 20.84
C ALA A 93 -9.69 8.76 20.68
N ILE A 94 -10.95 8.48 20.36
CA ILE A 94 -11.43 7.11 20.07
C ILE A 94 -10.73 6.56 18.82
N ARG A 95 -10.65 7.36 17.74
CA ARG A 95 -9.98 6.96 16.50
C ARG A 95 -8.48 6.73 16.71
N ASP A 96 -7.83 7.61 17.46
CA ASP A 96 -6.40 7.54 17.76
C ASP A 96 -6.09 6.32 18.61
N ARG A 97 -6.92 6.02 19.62
CA ARG A 97 -6.78 4.80 20.43
C ARG A 97 -6.90 3.54 19.58
N ARG A 98 -7.90 3.47 18.70
CA ARG A 98 -8.08 2.34 17.79
C ARG A 98 -6.89 2.21 16.84
N TYR A 99 -6.50 3.31 16.21
CA TYR A 99 -5.35 3.34 15.32
C TYR A 99 -4.08 2.87 16.01
N MET A 100 -3.84 3.30 17.25
CA MET A 100 -2.69 2.90 18.04
C MET A 100 -2.75 1.41 18.41
N ALA A 101 -3.90 0.89 18.83
CA ALA A 101 -4.07 -0.53 19.12
C ALA A 101 -3.76 -1.40 17.90
N ASP A 102 -4.28 -1.03 16.72
CA ASP A 102 -4.03 -1.73 15.45
C ASP A 102 -2.53 -1.66 15.06
N LEU A 103 -1.88 -0.53 15.35
CA LEU A 103 -0.47 -0.32 15.08
C LEU A 103 0.42 -1.20 15.99
N LEU A 104 0.13 -1.25 17.30
CA LEU A 104 0.83 -2.11 18.25
C LEU A 104 0.68 -3.59 17.89
N ALA A 105 -0.54 -4.02 17.51
CA ALA A 105 -0.79 -5.40 17.13
C ALA A 105 0.01 -5.83 15.89
N SER A 106 0.31 -4.91 14.98
CA SER A 106 1.00 -5.20 13.72
C SER A 106 2.50 -4.89 13.73
N MET A 107 3.00 -4.06 14.66
CA MET A 107 4.37 -3.51 14.59
C MET A 107 5.46 -4.59 14.58
N ALA A 108 5.28 -5.69 15.31
CA ALA A 108 6.25 -6.78 15.35
C ALA A 108 6.53 -7.38 13.96
N ALA A 109 5.54 -7.34 13.06
CA ALA A 109 5.68 -7.90 11.72
C ALA A 109 6.53 -7.03 10.77
N TRP A 110 6.51 -5.70 10.91
CA TRP A 110 7.09 -4.79 9.91
C TRP A 110 8.16 -3.85 10.46
N LEU A 111 8.15 -3.51 11.76
CA LEU A 111 9.11 -2.59 12.37
C LEU A 111 10.57 -3.07 12.27
N PRO A 112 10.91 -4.37 12.46
CA PRO A 112 12.29 -4.83 12.27
C PRO A 112 12.85 -4.53 10.87
N LYS A 113 12.00 -4.64 9.85
CA LYS A 113 12.39 -4.35 8.47
C LYS A 113 12.55 -2.85 8.21
N VAL A 114 11.75 -2.01 8.89
CA VAL A 114 11.96 -0.56 8.87
C VAL A 114 13.29 -0.19 9.52
N ARG A 115 13.61 -0.78 10.69
CA ARG A 115 14.90 -0.59 11.37
C ARG A 115 16.10 -0.95 10.50
N ALA A 116 15.98 -2.02 9.71
CA ALA A 116 17.04 -2.44 8.79
C ALA A 116 17.25 -1.47 7.61
N LEU A 117 16.22 -0.72 7.21
CA LEU A 117 16.26 0.10 5.99
C LEU A 117 16.32 1.61 6.25
N ARG A 118 15.98 2.08 7.45
CA ARG A 118 16.01 3.49 7.84
C ARG A 118 17.17 3.74 8.79
N PRO A 119 17.82 4.92 8.71
CA PRO A 119 17.49 6.07 7.87
C PRO A 119 18.05 6.03 6.43
N THR A 120 18.84 5.02 6.07
CA THR A 120 19.60 4.97 4.80
C THR A 120 18.73 5.01 3.54
N SER A 121 17.52 4.43 3.57
CA SER A 121 16.58 4.40 2.45
C SER A 121 15.46 5.44 2.60
N SER A 122 14.93 5.88 1.46
CA SER A 122 13.74 6.73 1.41
C SER A 122 12.47 5.97 1.82
N TRP A 123 11.49 6.67 2.40
CA TRP A 123 10.21 6.08 2.80
C TRP A 123 9.49 5.32 1.69
N GLY A 124 9.57 5.80 0.44
CA GLY A 124 9.00 5.10 -0.71
C GLY A 124 9.63 3.73 -0.95
N LYS A 125 10.96 3.62 -0.84
CA LYS A 125 11.67 2.34 -1.01
C LYS A 125 11.34 1.36 0.12
N VAL A 126 11.27 1.86 1.35
CA VAL A 126 10.89 1.05 2.52
C VAL A 126 9.46 0.56 2.38
N ALA A 127 8.51 1.44 2.04
CA ALA A 127 7.12 1.07 1.84
C ALA A 127 6.95 0.01 0.74
N ASN A 128 7.64 0.17 -0.40
CA ASN A 128 7.65 -0.84 -1.47
C ASN A 128 8.23 -2.18 -0.99
N SER A 129 9.28 -2.16 -0.18
CA SER A 129 9.91 -3.37 0.37
C SER A 129 9.03 -4.09 1.41
N LEU A 130 8.20 -3.36 2.15
CA LEU A 130 7.21 -3.94 3.08
C LEU A 130 6.02 -4.53 2.33
N GLY A 131 5.60 -3.92 1.22
CA GLY A 131 4.40 -4.34 0.48
C GLY A 131 3.16 -4.32 1.39
N ARG A 132 2.59 -5.50 1.67
CA ARG A 132 1.42 -5.70 2.55
C ARG A 132 1.76 -6.21 3.96
N LEU A 133 3.05 -6.30 4.31
CA LEU A 133 3.48 -6.82 5.60
C LEU A 133 2.91 -5.98 6.75
N GLY A 134 2.14 -6.59 7.66
CA GLY A 134 1.45 -5.89 8.74
C GLY A 134 0.27 -5.00 8.31
N SER A 135 -0.17 -5.09 7.05
CA SER A 135 -1.33 -4.38 6.54
C SER A 135 -2.02 -5.23 5.44
N PRO A 136 -2.87 -6.19 5.82
CA PRO A 136 -3.45 -7.17 4.89
C PRO A 136 -4.30 -6.52 3.78
N ASP A 137 -5.10 -5.54 4.17
CA ASP A 137 -6.11 -4.93 3.29
C ASP A 137 -5.52 -4.03 2.22
N ARG A 138 -4.41 -3.36 2.53
CA ARG A 138 -3.82 -2.34 1.66
C ARG A 138 -2.30 -2.25 1.83
N PRO A 139 -1.52 -2.07 0.74
CA PRO A 139 -0.08 -1.93 0.84
C PRO A 139 0.32 -0.64 1.57
N TRP A 140 1.56 -0.60 2.05
CA TRP A 140 2.14 0.60 2.64
C TRP A 140 2.39 1.68 1.58
N THR A 141 2.07 2.92 1.93
CA THR A 141 2.53 4.12 1.22
C THR A 141 3.60 4.81 2.05
N ALA A 142 4.47 5.61 1.40
CA ALA A 142 5.52 6.36 2.08
C ALA A 142 4.97 7.20 3.26
N ASP A 143 3.88 7.95 3.02
CA ASP A 143 3.28 8.84 4.03
C ASP A 143 2.61 8.07 5.17
N ARG A 144 1.95 6.95 4.86
CA ARG A 144 1.32 6.15 5.91
C ARG A 144 2.36 5.49 6.80
N LEU A 145 3.44 4.97 6.20
CA LEU A 145 4.54 4.38 6.93
C LEU A 145 5.28 5.43 7.77
N SER A 146 5.58 6.59 7.19
CA SER A 146 6.24 7.68 7.91
C SER A 146 5.41 8.15 9.11
N ARG A 147 4.09 8.33 8.94
CA ARG A 147 3.19 8.69 10.05
C ARG A 147 3.14 7.62 11.14
N ALA A 148 3.06 6.35 10.76
CA ALA A 148 3.06 5.23 11.70
C ALA A 148 4.34 5.20 12.54
N VAL A 149 5.51 5.33 11.90
CA VAL A 149 6.80 5.34 12.60
C VAL A 149 6.95 6.59 13.47
N ARG A 150 6.56 7.78 12.97
CA ARG A 150 6.55 9.01 13.78
C ARG A 150 5.67 8.86 15.02
N ARG A 151 4.52 8.19 14.90
CA ARG A 151 3.68 7.91 16.06
C ARG A 151 4.38 6.99 17.05
N LEU A 152 5.02 5.91 16.61
CA LEU A 152 5.78 5.02 17.49
C LEU A 152 6.94 5.72 18.18
N VAL A 153 7.67 6.60 17.46
CA VAL A 153 8.75 7.40 18.04
C VAL A 153 8.20 8.35 19.11
N ALA A 154 7.07 9.02 18.86
CA ALA A 154 6.44 9.91 19.83
C ALA A 154 6.00 9.19 21.12
N GLU A 155 5.60 7.91 21.00
CA GLU A 155 5.24 7.05 22.14
C GLU A 155 6.47 6.35 22.79
N GLY A 156 7.70 6.61 22.30
CA GLY A 156 8.93 5.99 22.82
C GLY A 156 9.12 4.51 22.44
N LEU A 157 8.36 4.01 21.47
CA LEU A 157 8.37 2.60 21.03
C LEU A 157 9.32 2.31 19.86
N ALA A 158 9.89 3.36 19.27
CA ALA A 158 10.81 3.26 18.14
C ALA A 158 11.92 4.31 18.23
N GLU A 159 13.05 4.04 17.59
CA GLU A 159 14.24 4.88 17.68
C GLU A 159 14.04 6.20 16.91
N PRO A 160 14.38 7.38 17.50
CA PRO A 160 14.24 8.67 16.82
C PRO A 160 14.99 8.76 15.50
N ALA A 161 16.13 8.07 15.37
CA ALA A 161 16.91 8.05 14.13
C ALA A 161 16.12 7.50 12.91
N LEU A 162 15.05 6.74 13.12
CA LEU A 162 14.24 6.22 12.01
C LEU A 162 13.49 7.30 11.23
N ILE A 163 13.27 8.47 11.84
CA ILE A 163 12.57 9.58 11.19
C ILE A 163 13.50 10.58 10.52
N ASP A 164 14.82 10.39 10.64
CA ASP A 164 15.82 11.29 10.07
C ASP A 164 15.76 11.34 8.54
N PRO A 165 15.99 12.49 7.91
CA PRO A 165 15.99 12.58 6.45
C PRO A 165 16.92 11.52 5.83
N ALA A 166 16.42 10.75 4.87
CA ALA A 166 17.29 9.84 4.13
C ALA A 166 18.36 10.66 3.39
N PRO A 167 19.62 10.20 3.34
CA PRO A 167 20.63 10.87 2.54
C PRO A 167 20.14 10.99 1.10
N ARG A 168 20.28 12.19 0.52
CA ARG A 168 19.96 12.40 -0.89
C ARG A 168 20.91 11.50 -1.68
N LYS A 169 20.36 10.52 -2.41
CA LYS A 169 21.18 9.68 -3.28
C LYS A 169 21.88 10.61 -4.27
N PRO A 170 23.20 10.51 -4.43
CA PRO A 170 23.88 11.20 -5.51
C PRO A 170 23.24 10.82 -6.86
N PRO A 171 23.08 11.76 -7.80
CA PRO A 171 22.36 11.55 -9.04
C PRO A 171 23.07 10.54 -9.96
N LYS A 172 22.70 9.25 -9.90
CA LYS A 172 23.22 8.17 -10.80
C LYS A 172 24.72 8.35 -11.11
N ASP A 173 25.52 8.46 -10.05
CA ASP A 173 26.97 8.68 -10.12
C ASP A 173 27.72 7.55 -10.85
N ASP A 174 27.13 6.35 -11.01
CA ASP A 174 27.74 5.25 -11.75
C ASP A 174 28.13 5.65 -13.18
N ILE A 175 27.31 6.48 -13.85
CA ILE A 175 27.60 6.91 -15.23
C ILE A 175 28.73 7.94 -15.24
N LEU A 176 28.72 8.90 -14.30
CA LEU A 176 29.75 9.93 -14.18
C LEU A 176 31.10 9.28 -13.85
N LEU A 177 31.11 8.31 -12.94
CA LEU A 177 32.30 7.58 -12.52
C LEU A 177 32.85 6.69 -13.64
N VAL A 178 31.98 5.99 -14.39
CA VAL A 178 32.41 5.18 -15.54
C VAL A 178 32.99 6.06 -16.64
N ILE A 179 32.36 7.19 -16.95
CA ILE A 179 32.85 8.11 -17.98
C ILE A 179 34.18 8.76 -17.55
N ALA A 180 34.29 9.18 -16.29
CA ALA A 180 35.53 9.70 -15.72
C ALA A 180 36.65 8.64 -15.73
N GLY A 181 36.33 7.39 -15.38
CA GLY A 181 37.29 6.28 -15.42
C GLY A 181 37.77 5.96 -16.85
N ILE A 182 36.87 5.95 -17.84
CA ILE A 182 37.25 5.73 -19.25
C ILE A 182 38.16 6.86 -19.74
N LYS A 183 37.86 8.13 -19.42
CA LYS A 183 38.67 9.29 -19.83
C LYS A 183 39.97 9.41 -19.06
N GLY A 184 40.01 8.95 -17.80
CA GLY A 184 41.23 8.91 -16.99
C GLY A 184 42.20 7.81 -17.41
N ALA A 185 41.70 6.68 -17.91
CA ALA A 185 42.53 5.59 -18.44
C ALA A 185 43.18 5.90 -19.80
N ASP A 186 42.55 6.77 -20.59
CA ASP A 186 43.06 7.26 -21.87
C ASP A 186 42.66 8.75 -22.05
N PRO A 187 43.56 9.70 -21.73
CA PRO A 187 43.29 11.12 -21.82
C PRO A 187 42.97 11.60 -23.24
N GLU A 188 43.42 10.90 -24.28
CA GLU A 188 43.23 11.29 -25.69
C GLU A 188 41.99 10.65 -26.33
N ILE A 189 41.27 9.78 -25.60
CA ILE A 189 40.09 9.12 -26.14
C ILE A 189 39.02 10.14 -26.61
N SER A 190 38.51 9.92 -27.82
CA SER A 190 37.49 10.78 -28.41
C SER A 190 36.13 10.61 -27.71
N LEU A 191 35.34 11.69 -27.65
CA LEU A 191 34.00 11.67 -27.05
C LEU A 191 33.05 10.68 -27.75
N ARG A 192 33.22 10.47 -29.08
CA ARG A 192 32.44 9.49 -29.85
C ARG A 192 32.83 8.06 -29.47
N THR A 193 34.11 7.81 -29.22
CA THR A 193 34.60 6.50 -28.80
C THR A 193 34.09 6.16 -27.40
N ILE A 194 34.07 7.13 -26.48
CA ILE A 194 33.45 6.95 -25.16
C ILE A 194 31.95 6.62 -25.31
N ALA A 195 31.23 7.34 -26.17
CA ALA A 195 29.81 7.07 -26.41
C ALA A 195 29.56 5.64 -26.89
N ALA A 196 30.31 5.18 -27.91
CA ALA A 196 30.21 3.81 -28.41
C ALA A 196 30.52 2.76 -27.32
N ARG A 197 31.55 3.02 -26.49
CA ARG A 197 31.93 2.12 -25.39
C ARG A 197 30.84 2.01 -24.31
N LEU A 198 30.11 3.08 -24.04
CA LEU A 198 28.97 3.06 -23.11
C LEU A 198 27.79 2.24 -23.67
N GLU A 199 27.58 2.29 -24.99
CA GLU A 199 26.57 1.47 -25.67
C GLU A 199 26.92 -0.03 -25.61
N ASP A 200 28.17 -0.38 -25.87
CA ASP A 200 28.69 -1.76 -25.77
C ASP A 200 28.55 -2.30 -24.34
N LEU A 201 28.82 -1.47 -23.33
CA LEU A 201 28.61 -1.80 -21.92
C LEU A 201 27.14 -1.85 -21.50
N ARG A 202 26.19 -1.64 -22.43
CA ARG A 202 24.73 -1.61 -22.20
C ARG A 202 24.29 -0.58 -21.15
N ILE A 203 25.08 0.47 -20.95
CA ILE A 203 24.77 1.54 -20.00
C ILE A 203 23.75 2.49 -20.64
N ARG A 204 22.60 2.65 -20.00
CA ARG A 204 21.53 3.57 -20.47
C ARG A 204 21.90 5.02 -20.18
N THR A 205 21.47 5.93 -21.06
CA THR A 205 21.65 7.38 -20.83
C THR A 205 20.92 7.84 -19.56
N PRO A 206 21.24 9.03 -19.01
CA PRO A 206 20.55 9.57 -17.83
C PRO A 206 19.02 9.65 -18.00
N ARG A 207 18.54 9.81 -19.25
CA ARG A 207 17.11 9.84 -19.60
C ARG A 207 16.53 8.46 -19.98
N GLY A 208 17.32 7.38 -19.90
CA GLY A 208 16.87 6.01 -20.15
C GLY A 208 17.00 5.52 -21.60
N GLY A 209 17.58 6.31 -22.49
CA GLY A 209 17.85 5.93 -23.88
C GLY A 209 18.96 4.88 -24.02
N THR A 210 18.99 4.18 -25.15
CA THR A 210 20.02 3.21 -25.52
C THR A 210 21.19 3.81 -26.29
N THR A 211 21.00 4.99 -26.90
CA THR A 211 21.99 5.61 -27.78
C THR A 211 22.64 6.82 -27.10
N TRP A 212 23.94 6.96 -27.29
CA TRP A 212 24.78 8.00 -26.69
C TRP A 212 25.24 9.01 -27.75
N SER A 213 25.12 10.30 -27.43
CA SER A 213 25.70 11.37 -28.25
C SER A 213 26.99 11.89 -27.64
N ALA A 214 27.94 12.27 -28.48
CA ALA A 214 29.21 12.87 -28.04
C ALA A 214 29.00 14.11 -27.15
N SER A 215 27.98 14.92 -27.46
CA SER A 215 27.62 16.09 -26.65
C SER A 215 27.10 15.70 -25.26
N SER A 216 26.35 14.59 -25.15
CA SER A 216 25.89 14.10 -23.85
C SER A 216 27.04 13.56 -23.00
N VAL A 217 28.04 12.91 -23.63
CA VAL A 217 29.25 12.47 -22.94
C VAL A 217 30.07 13.67 -22.46
N LYS A 218 30.25 14.69 -23.30
CA LYS A 218 30.93 15.94 -22.94
C LYS A 218 30.31 16.59 -21.71
N ASN A 219 29.00 16.79 -21.72
CA ASN A 219 28.28 17.42 -20.59
C ASN A 219 28.43 16.63 -19.28
N LEU A 220 28.60 15.31 -19.36
CA LEU A 220 28.84 14.47 -18.18
C LEU A 220 30.30 14.53 -17.73
N LEU A 221 31.26 14.61 -18.65
CA LEU A 221 32.67 14.86 -18.30
C LEU A 221 32.86 16.23 -17.64
N ASP A 222 32.24 17.27 -18.17
CA ASP A 222 32.29 18.63 -17.60
C ASP A 222 31.73 18.62 -16.18
N ARG A 223 30.61 17.93 -15.95
CA ARG A 223 30.05 17.70 -14.61
C ARG A 223 30.94 16.85 -13.70
N ALA A 224 31.62 15.84 -14.24
CA ALA A 224 32.55 15.02 -13.46
C ALA A 224 33.76 15.84 -12.98
N LYS A 225 34.24 16.78 -13.82
CA LYS A 225 35.28 17.74 -13.43
C LYS A 225 34.79 18.70 -12.34
N GLU A 226 33.59 19.27 -12.49
CA GLU A 226 32.98 20.14 -11.47
C GLU A 226 32.81 19.44 -10.10
N GLN A 227 32.64 18.11 -10.10
CA GLN A 227 32.53 17.29 -8.89
C GLN A 227 33.88 16.75 -8.38
N GLY A 228 35.01 17.14 -8.99
CA GLY A 228 36.35 16.69 -8.59
C GLY A 228 36.62 15.20 -8.82
N LEU A 229 35.85 14.55 -9.70
CA LEU A 229 35.95 13.11 -9.99
C LEU A 229 37.02 12.78 -11.04
N MET A 230 37.68 13.79 -11.62
CA MET A 230 38.81 13.63 -12.53
C MET A 230 40.04 14.32 -11.91
N GLN A 231 41.14 13.59 -11.77
CA GLN A 231 42.42 14.22 -11.45
C GLN A 231 42.90 15.00 -12.69
N GLU A 232 43.28 16.26 -12.50
CA GLU A 232 43.99 17.02 -13.53
C GLU A 232 45.32 16.30 -13.75
N ALA A 233 45.54 15.77 -14.95
CA ALA A 233 46.85 15.28 -15.33
C ALA A 233 47.79 16.50 -15.32
N GLU A 234 48.63 16.61 -14.29
CA GLU A 234 49.74 17.56 -14.26
C GLU A 234 50.59 17.32 -15.51
N ALA A 235 50.57 18.29 -16.42
CA ALA A 235 51.46 18.32 -17.56
C ALA A 235 52.89 18.59 -17.04
N THR A 236 53.76 17.58 -17.15
CA THR A 236 55.22 17.75 -17.05
C THR A 236 55.78 18.16 -18.40
#